data_AF-A0A0A0L5D9-F1
#
_entry.id   AF-A0A0A0L5D9-F1
#
_cell.length_a   1.000
_cell.length_b   1.000
_cell.length_c   1.000
_cell.angle_alpha   90.00
_cell.angle_beta   90.00
_cell.angle_gamma   90.00
#
_symmetry.space_group_name_H-M   'P 1'
#
loop_
_entity.id
_entity.type
_entity.pdbx_description
1 polymer ?
#
loop_
_entity_poly.entity_id
_entity_poly.type
_entity_poly.pdbx_seq_one_letter_code
_entity_poly.pdbx_strand_id
1 'polypeptide(L)'
;MKAAISSLISSRNFNLHQSSFSRSIFHQPSLLLPSRFPVSSTGGGGGANLTTLRHKFRFHSIKSSASMASSFNPEQARSPPALPLPIPPVTKFKIALCQLAVTADKQRNIEHARKAIEEAVEKGAQLVVLPEIWNCPYSPDCLPLYAEDIEAGGDASPSTAMLSEVSRRLKVTIVGGSIVERSGDKIYNSSCVFGTDGKLKAKHRKIHLFDIDIPGKITFIESKTIAAGQTPTVVDTEVGRIGIGICYDIRFPELAMMYAARGAHLICYPGAFNMTTGPLHWELLQRSRAVDNQLYVATCSPARNADASYVAWGHSTLVGPFGEVLATTEHDEAIVISEIDYSFIELRRTNLPLLKQRRGDLYQLVDAQRLKSE
;
A
#
# COMPACT_ATOMS: atom_id res chain seq x y z
N MET A 1 40.92 57.87 13.41
CA MET A 1 40.97 58.62 14.68
C MET A 1 39.87 58.06 15.57
N LYS A 2 40.26 57.31 16.62
CA LYS A 2 39.53 56.87 17.85
C LYS A 2 38.11 56.25 17.70
N ALA A 3 37.68 55.15 18.33
CA ALA A 3 38.17 54.06 19.21
C ALA A 3 36.90 53.14 19.37
N ALA A 4 36.89 51.81 19.22
CA ALA A 4 37.52 50.71 19.95
C ALA A 4 36.84 50.31 21.31
N ILE A 5 36.28 49.08 21.33
CA ILE A 5 36.39 47.99 22.37
C ILE A 5 35.38 47.89 23.54
N SER A 6 34.72 46.72 23.66
CA SER A 6 34.77 45.70 24.77
C SER A 6 33.47 44.85 24.80
N SER A 7 33.42 43.62 24.31
CA SER A 7 33.64 42.31 24.98
C SER A 7 32.96 42.09 26.35
N LEU A 8 32.15 41.02 26.46
CA LEU A 8 32.30 39.98 27.48
C LEU A 8 31.37 38.77 27.27
N ILE A 9 32.02 37.60 27.28
CA ILE A 9 31.51 36.24 27.35
C ILE A 9 31.02 35.96 28.79
N SER A 10 29.92 35.24 28.95
CA SER A 10 29.71 34.39 30.14
C SER A 10 28.89 33.16 29.78
N SER A 11 29.61 32.06 29.62
CA SER A 11 29.17 30.68 29.83
C SER A 11 28.41 30.50 31.14
N ARG A 12 27.33 29.73 31.15
CA ARG A 12 26.93 28.92 32.32
C ARG A 12 26.17 27.68 31.88
N ASN A 13 26.83 26.55 32.13
CA ASN A 13 26.28 25.21 32.21
C ASN A 13 25.08 25.17 33.17
N PHE A 14 24.03 24.42 32.82
CA PHE A 14 23.21 23.74 33.82
C PHE A 14 22.90 22.31 33.39
N ASN A 15 23.17 21.44 34.36
CA ASN A 15 23.12 19.98 34.32
C ASN A 15 21.70 19.42 34.24
N LEU A 16 21.62 18.28 33.56
CA LEU A 16 20.94 17.04 33.97
C LEU A 16 19.84 17.16 35.02
N HIS A 17 18.60 16.93 34.60
CA HIS A 17 17.61 16.23 35.41
C HIS A 17 17.12 15.00 34.68
N GLN A 18 17.54 13.84 35.18
CA GLN A 18 16.86 12.58 34.99
C GLN A 18 15.43 12.71 35.52
N SER A 19 14.43 12.34 34.72
CA SER A 19 13.12 11.95 35.21
C SER A 19 12.86 10.50 34.80
N SER A 20 12.59 9.71 35.82
CA SER A 20 12.36 8.29 35.79
C SER A 20 10.85 8.00 35.81
N PHE A 21 10.48 6.87 35.22
CA PHE A 21 9.23 6.11 35.41
C PHE A 21 7.90 6.70 34.89
N SER A 22 7.39 6.07 33.82
CA SER A 22 6.14 5.29 33.92
C SER A 22 6.10 4.23 32.83
N ARG A 23 6.29 2.96 33.24
CA ARG A 23 5.97 1.78 32.42
C ARG A 23 4.49 1.47 32.64
N SER A 24 3.64 1.73 31.66
CA SER A 24 2.28 1.19 31.65
C SER A 24 2.32 -0.26 31.18
N ILE A 25 2.18 -1.17 32.15
CA ILE A 25 1.97 -2.60 31.98
C ILE A 25 0.56 -2.80 31.42
N PHE A 26 0.44 -3.28 30.18
CA PHE A 26 -0.81 -3.88 29.71
C PHE A 26 -0.80 -5.38 30.02
N HIS A 27 -1.69 -5.77 30.92
CA HIS A 27 -2.05 -7.15 31.20
C HIS A 27 -2.66 -7.81 29.96
N GLN A 28 -2.05 -8.89 29.48
CA GLN A 28 -2.73 -9.92 28.68
C GLN A 28 -3.53 -10.83 29.62
N PRO A 29 -4.82 -11.13 29.34
CA PRO A 29 -5.48 -12.27 29.95
C PRO A 29 -5.18 -13.54 29.15
N SER A 30 -4.49 -14.47 29.79
CA SER A 30 -4.32 -15.87 29.39
C SER A 30 -5.68 -16.58 29.34
N LEU A 31 -6.10 -17.04 28.16
CA LEU A 31 -7.23 -17.96 28.00
C LEU A 31 -6.78 -19.38 28.36
N LEU A 32 -7.23 -19.84 29.53
CA LEU A 32 -7.13 -21.21 30.01
C LEU A 32 -8.12 -22.12 29.24
N LEU A 33 -7.60 -23.17 28.62
CA LEU A 33 -8.36 -24.33 28.13
C LEU A 33 -8.90 -25.14 29.31
N PRO A 34 -10.17 -25.61 29.29
CA PRO A 34 -10.59 -26.68 30.17
C PRO A 34 -10.32 -28.06 29.53
N SER A 35 -9.66 -28.88 30.32
CA SER A 35 -9.32 -30.28 30.13
C SER A 35 -10.53 -31.24 30.21
N ARG A 36 -10.50 -32.25 29.33
CA ARG A 36 -10.87 -33.67 29.50
C ARG A 36 -11.95 -34.04 30.53
N PHE A 37 -13.05 -34.61 30.03
CA PHE A 37 -13.97 -35.46 30.79
C PHE A 37 -13.40 -36.87 31.02
N PRO A 38 -13.66 -37.51 32.17
CA PRO A 38 -13.20 -38.87 32.46
C PRO A 38 -14.18 -39.94 31.96
N VAL A 39 -13.59 -41.08 31.60
CA VAL A 39 -14.23 -42.35 31.27
C VAL A 39 -14.60 -43.08 32.56
N SER A 40 -15.81 -43.63 32.66
CA SER A 40 -16.19 -44.60 33.69
C SER A 40 -16.73 -45.88 33.06
N SER A 41 -16.08 -46.99 33.41
CA SER A 41 -16.37 -48.36 33.02
C SER A 41 -17.06 -49.13 34.15
N THR A 42 -18.17 -49.81 33.87
CA THR A 42 -18.72 -51.00 34.55
C THR A 42 -19.77 -51.56 33.58
N GLY A 43 -19.86 -52.82 33.14
CA GLY A 43 -19.52 -54.11 33.76
C GLY A 43 -20.84 -54.83 34.13
N GLY A 44 -21.19 -55.92 33.44
CA GLY A 44 -22.28 -56.83 33.89
C GLY A 44 -23.14 -57.44 32.77
N GLY A 45 -23.05 -58.76 32.60
CA GLY A 45 -23.80 -59.56 31.60
C GLY A 45 -25.14 -60.12 32.10
N GLY A 46 -25.82 -60.85 31.21
CA GLY A 46 -27.02 -61.64 31.54
C GLY A 46 -27.88 -61.89 30.30
N GLY A 47 -27.90 -63.12 29.80
CA GLY A 47 -28.73 -63.52 28.66
C GLY A 47 -30.14 -63.95 29.08
N ALA A 48 -31.10 -63.78 28.17
CA ALA A 48 -32.32 -64.58 28.10
C ALA A 48 -32.90 -64.51 26.67
N ASN A 49 -33.21 -65.69 26.12
CA ASN A 49 -33.94 -65.88 24.87
C ASN A 49 -35.40 -65.44 25.02
N LEU A 50 -35.96 -64.76 24.01
CA LEU A 50 -37.37 -64.88 23.67
C LEU A 50 -37.58 -64.75 22.16
N THR A 51 -38.41 -65.66 21.65
CA THR A 51 -38.72 -65.94 20.26
C THR A 51 -39.61 -64.89 19.59
N THR A 52 -39.44 -64.78 18.26
CA THR A 52 -40.43 -64.38 17.23
C THR A 52 -41.00 -62.95 17.25
N LEU A 53 -40.59 -62.16 16.26
CA LEU A 53 -41.53 -61.54 15.30
C LEU A 53 -40.78 -61.15 14.01
N ARG A 54 -41.15 -61.76 12.88
CA ARG A 54 -40.66 -61.39 11.55
C ARG A 54 -41.32 -60.08 11.09
N HIS A 55 -40.61 -58.97 11.15
CA HIS A 55 -40.91 -57.80 10.32
C HIS A 55 -39.87 -57.65 9.21
N LYS A 56 -40.32 -57.83 7.96
CA LYS A 56 -39.58 -57.46 6.76
C LYS A 56 -39.40 -55.94 6.73
N PHE A 57 -38.29 -55.44 7.26
CA PHE A 57 -37.83 -54.10 6.93
C PHE A 57 -37.18 -54.13 5.55
N ARG A 58 -37.86 -53.55 4.56
CA ARG A 58 -37.26 -53.14 3.29
C ARG A 58 -36.16 -52.13 3.63
N PHE A 59 -34.90 -52.53 3.48
CA PHE A 59 -33.81 -51.58 3.34
C PHE A 59 -34.03 -50.78 2.06
N HIS A 60 -34.66 -49.61 2.20
CA HIS A 60 -34.44 -48.57 1.21
C HIS A 60 -32.99 -48.16 1.39
N SER A 61 -32.17 -48.48 0.38
CA SER A 61 -30.91 -47.78 0.17
C SER A 61 -31.23 -46.30 0.19
N ILE A 62 -30.90 -45.65 1.30
CA ILE A 62 -30.70 -44.20 1.29
C ILE A 62 -29.51 -44.07 0.36
N LYS A 63 -29.80 -43.74 -0.91
CA LYS A 63 -28.81 -43.06 -1.73
C LYS A 63 -28.39 -41.88 -0.89
N SER A 64 -27.20 -41.99 -0.29
CA SER A 64 -26.44 -40.84 0.16
C SER A 64 -26.45 -39.92 -1.05
N SER A 65 -27.31 -38.90 -1.03
CA SER A 65 -27.14 -37.75 -1.89
C SER A 65 -25.73 -37.30 -1.55
N ALA A 66 -24.80 -37.52 -2.48
CA ALA A 66 -23.56 -36.81 -2.48
C ALA A 66 -23.97 -35.36 -2.22
N SER A 67 -23.59 -34.84 -1.04
CA SER A 67 -23.87 -33.47 -0.68
C SER A 67 -23.49 -32.65 -1.90
N MET A 68 -24.43 -31.88 -2.43
CA MET A 68 -24.21 -30.95 -3.54
C MET A 68 -22.95 -30.16 -3.19
N ALA A 69 -21.79 -30.61 -3.68
CA ALA A 69 -20.56 -29.90 -3.54
C ALA A 69 -20.81 -28.67 -4.40
N SER A 70 -21.13 -27.56 -3.76
CA SER A 70 -21.29 -26.29 -4.43
C SER A 70 -19.99 -26.06 -5.17
N SER A 71 -20.03 -26.25 -6.49
CA SER A 71 -18.88 -26.05 -7.35
C SER A 71 -18.67 -24.54 -7.40
N PHE A 72 -17.93 -24.03 -6.42
CA PHE A 72 -17.64 -22.60 -6.28
C PHE A 72 -16.88 -22.03 -7.48
N ASN A 73 -16.33 -22.89 -8.35
CA ASN A 73 -15.57 -22.56 -9.54
C ASN A 73 -14.58 -21.39 -9.33
N PRO A 74 -13.74 -21.42 -8.29
CA PRO A 74 -12.87 -20.29 -7.93
C PRO A 74 -11.95 -19.83 -9.07
N GLU A 75 -11.55 -20.75 -9.95
CA GLU A 75 -10.79 -20.49 -11.16
C GLU A 75 -11.53 -19.61 -12.18
N GLN A 76 -12.87 -19.67 -12.20
CA GLN A 76 -13.72 -18.84 -13.07
C GLN A 76 -13.99 -17.46 -12.48
N ALA A 77 -13.66 -17.22 -11.20
CA ALA A 77 -13.93 -15.94 -10.55
C ALA A 77 -13.09 -14.77 -11.08
N ARG A 78 -12.09 -15.04 -11.94
CA ARG A 78 -11.22 -14.05 -12.57
C ARG A 78 -11.00 -14.40 -14.05
N SER A 79 -11.06 -13.39 -14.91
CA SER A 79 -10.84 -13.53 -16.35
C SER A 79 -9.88 -12.43 -16.85
N PRO A 80 -8.64 -12.77 -17.25
CA PRO A 80 -8.06 -14.12 -17.26
C PRO A 80 -7.83 -14.66 -15.84
N PRO A 81 -7.45 -15.95 -15.67
CA PRO A 81 -7.07 -16.51 -14.37
C PRO A 81 -5.94 -15.72 -13.69
N ALA A 82 -5.86 -15.78 -12.36
CA ALA A 82 -4.79 -15.10 -11.63
C ALA A 82 -3.42 -15.67 -12.01
N LEU A 83 -2.41 -14.81 -12.17
CA LEU A 83 -1.04 -15.25 -12.34
C LEU A 83 -0.53 -15.88 -11.03
N PRO A 84 0.28 -16.94 -11.10
CA PRO A 84 1.06 -17.38 -9.95
C PRO A 84 1.87 -16.21 -9.39
N LEU A 85 2.01 -16.15 -8.07
CA LEU A 85 2.87 -15.16 -7.44
C LEU A 85 4.31 -15.44 -7.89
N PRO A 86 4.99 -14.49 -8.56
CA PRO A 86 6.36 -14.72 -8.98
C PRO A 86 7.27 -14.77 -7.75
N ILE A 87 8.33 -15.57 -7.79
CA ILE A 87 9.31 -15.62 -6.70
C ILE A 87 10.01 -14.24 -6.65
N PRO A 88 9.90 -13.50 -5.53
CA PRO A 88 10.55 -12.20 -5.43
C PRO A 88 12.07 -12.37 -5.31
N PRO A 89 12.90 -11.47 -5.87
CA PRO A 89 14.36 -11.58 -5.79
C PRO A 89 14.90 -11.53 -4.35
N VAL A 90 14.14 -10.91 -3.44
CA VAL A 90 14.41 -10.85 -2.00
C VAL A 90 13.14 -11.20 -1.22
N THR A 91 13.30 -11.85 -0.07
CA THR A 91 12.18 -12.28 0.78
C THR A 91 11.89 -11.30 1.91
N LYS A 92 12.93 -10.62 2.42
CA LYS A 92 12.83 -9.56 3.42
C LYS A 92 13.66 -8.35 3.01
N PHE A 93 13.12 -7.16 3.23
CA PHE A 93 13.81 -5.90 2.94
C PHE A 93 13.14 -4.75 3.69
N LYS A 94 13.82 -3.60 3.78
CA LYS A 94 13.23 -2.38 4.34
C LYS A 94 12.64 -1.49 3.26
N ILE A 95 11.43 -1.00 3.50
CA ILE A 95 10.79 0.07 2.74
C ILE A 95 10.86 1.37 3.55
N ALA A 96 11.08 2.49 2.86
CA ALA A 96 10.95 3.83 3.42
C ALA A 96 9.82 4.61 2.72
N LEU A 97 8.98 5.28 3.51
CA LEU A 97 7.96 6.21 3.03
C LEU A 97 8.40 7.62 3.44
N CYS A 98 8.73 8.45 2.45
CA CYS A 98 9.23 9.80 2.69
C CYS A 98 8.06 10.80 2.62
N GLN A 99 7.52 11.17 3.78
CA GLN A 99 6.50 12.20 3.88
C GLN A 99 7.15 13.59 3.80
N LEU A 100 7.12 14.19 2.61
CA LEU A 100 7.84 15.43 2.31
C LEU A 100 6.97 16.67 2.46
N ALA A 101 7.51 17.74 3.05
CA ALA A 101 6.98 19.09 2.94
C ALA A 101 7.23 19.62 1.52
N VAL A 102 6.14 20.01 0.85
CA VAL A 102 6.19 20.49 -0.53
C VAL A 102 6.06 22.01 -0.57
N THR A 103 6.93 22.65 -1.35
CA THR A 103 6.97 24.11 -1.53
C THR A 103 6.63 24.51 -2.97
N ALA A 104 6.52 25.81 -3.25
CA ALA A 104 6.38 26.32 -4.61
C ALA A 104 7.68 26.26 -5.44
N ASP A 105 8.84 26.10 -4.81
CA ASP A 105 10.12 26.00 -5.52
C ASP A 105 10.40 24.55 -5.91
N LYS A 106 10.26 24.25 -7.20
CA LYS A 106 10.51 22.92 -7.75
C LYS A 106 11.93 22.43 -7.46
N GLN A 107 12.94 23.28 -7.63
CA GLN A 107 14.34 22.88 -7.45
C GLN A 107 14.61 22.54 -5.99
N ARG A 108 14.03 23.32 -5.07
CA ARG A 108 14.08 23.03 -3.63
C ARG A 108 13.41 21.69 -3.31
N ASN A 109 12.26 21.40 -3.90
CA ASN A 109 11.56 20.13 -3.69
C ASN A 109 12.38 18.94 -4.22
N ILE A 110 13.04 19.07 -5.38
CA ILE A 110 13.93 18.04 -5.97
C ILE A 110 15.12 17.76 -5.06
N GLU A 111 15.81 18.81 -4.60
CA GLU A 111 16.95 18.66 -3.70
C GLU A 111 16.53 18.06 -2.35
N HIS A 112 15.36 18.44 -1.86
CA HIS A 112 14.82 17.90 -0.62
C HIS A 112 14.45 16.41 -0.72
N ALA A 113 13.78 16.02 -1.81
CA ALA A 113 13.48 14.62 -2.09
C ALA A 113 14.74 13.76 -2.22
N ARG A 114 15.80 14.29 -2.88
CA ARG A 114 17.11 13.64 -2.97
C ARG A 114 17.67 13.32 -1.58
N LYS A 115 17.71 14.31 -0.68
CA LYS A 115 18.22 14.14 0.69
C LYS A 115 17.41 13.11 1.47
N ALA A 116 16.09 13.14 1.34
CA ALA A 116 15.22 12.16 2.00
C ALA A 116 15.47 10.73 1.50
N ILE A 117 15.71 10.54 0.19
CA ILE A 117 16.07 9.24 -0.38
C ILE A 117 17.44 8.78 0.16
N GLU A 118 18.42 9.68 0.21
CA GLU A 118 19.76 9.38 0.75
C GLU A 118 19.68 8.94 2.22
N GLU A 119 18.97 9.69 3.06
CA GLU A 119 18.76 9.35 4.47
C GLU A 119 18.03 7.99 4.64
N ALA A 120 17.03 7.72 3.80
CA ALA A 120 16.32 6.44 3.81
C ALA A 120 17.26 5.26 3.49
N VAL A 121 18.11 5.42 2.47
CA VAL A 121 19.09 4.38 2.08
C VAL A 121 20.17 4.21 3.14
N GLU A 122 20.65 5.28 3.76
CA GLU A 122 21.59 5.21 4.90
C GLU A 122 21.03 4.37 6.07
N LYS A 123 19.71 4.40 6.26
CA LYS A 123 18.99 3.58 7.25
C LYS A 123 18.64 2.16 6.76
N GLY A 124 19.12 1.80 5.56
CA GLY A 124 19.05 0.48 4.97
C GLY A 124 17.81 0.21 4.11
N ALA A 125 17.09 1.25 3.66
CA ALA A 125 15.96 1.06 2.75
C ALA A 125 16.43 0.52 1.38
N GLN A 126 15.74 -0.51 0.89
CA GLN A 126 15.93 -1.08 -0.46
C GLN A 126 14.80 -0.65 -1.42
N LEU A 127 13.67 -0.19 -0.87
CA LEU A 127 12.58 0.44 -1.58
C LEU A 127 12.29 1.80 -0.94
N VAL A 128 12.24 2.86 -1.74
CA VAL A 128 11.80 4.20 -1.30
C VAL A 128 10.54 4.59 -2.05
N VAL A 129 9.56 5.14 -1.34
CA VAL A 129 8.32 5.67 -1.91
C VAL A 129 8.24 7.17 -1.61
N LEU A 130 8.07 7.98 -2.64
CA LEU A 130 7.80 9.42 -2.52
C LEU A 130 6.28 9.70 -2.60
N PRO A 131 5.82 10.91 -2.20
CA PRO A 131 4.39 11.22 -2.17
C PRO A 131 3.81 11.66 -3.52
N GLU A 132 2.49 11.80 -3.61
CA GLU A 132 1.81 12.37 -4.79
C GLU A 132 2.18 13.86 -4.97
N ILE A 133 2.45 14.25 -6.22
CA ILE A 133 2.77 15.64 -6.64
C ILE A 133 3.79 16.28 -5.70
N TRP A 134 4.92 15.59 -5.49
CA TRP A 134 5.93 16.01 -4.51
C TRP A 134 6.81 17.16 -5.02
N ASN A 135 6.82 17.43 -6.33
CA ASN A 135 7.70 18.41 -6.95
C ASN A 135 7.09 19.81 -7.09
N CYS A 136 5.81 20.00 -6.76
CA CYS A 136 5.13 21.30 -6.84
C CYS A 136 3.86 21.37 -5.97
N PRO A 137 3.27 22.56 -5.75
CA PRO A 137 1.99 22.69 -5.07
C PRO A 137 0.86 21.97 -5.83
N TYR A 138 -0.01 21.27 -5.09
CA TYR A 138 -1.16 20.57 -5.67
C TYR A 138 -2.35 21.54 -5.83
N SER A 139 -2.34 22.28 -6.94
CA SER A 139 -3.39 23.23 -7.32
C SER A 139 -3.63 23.21 -8.83
N PRO A 140 -4.87 23.04 -9.32
CA PRO A 140 -5.18 22.95 -10.76
C PRO A 140 -4.57 24.06 -11.62
N ASP A 141 -4.47 25.28 -11.09
CA ASP A 141 -3.90 26.44 -11.80
C ASP A 141 -2.38 26.37 -11.91
N CYS A 142 -1.72 25.73 -10.94
CA CYS A 142 -0.28 25.58 -10.90
C CYS A 142 0.20 24.42 -11.77
N LEU A 143 -0.50 23.28 -11.78
CA LEU A 143 -0.01 22.03 -12.39
C LEU A 143 0.56 22.20 -13.81
N PRO A 144 -0.08 22.96 -14.74
CA PRO A 144 0.48 23.14 -16.07
C PRO A 144 1.87 23.80 -16.10
N LEU A 145 2.14 24.73 -15.18
CA LEU A 145 3.41 25.43 -15.10
C LEU A 145 4.54 24.52 -14.62
N TYR A 146 4.23 23.48 -13.85
CA TYR A 146 5.21 22.55 -13.30
C TYR A 146 5.34 21.27 -14.12
N ALA A 147 4.52 21.07 -15.14
CA ALA A 147 4.54 19.84 -15.94
C ALA A 147 5.88 19.63 -16.64
N GLU A 148 6.37 18.39 -16.59
CA GLU A 148 7.65 17.95 -17.13
C GLU A 148 7.44 16.94 -18.26
N ASP A 149 8.29 16.99 -19.28
CA ASP A 149 8.27 15.99 -20.37
C ASP A 149 9.20 14.83 -20.00
N ILE A 150 8.59 13.78 -19.45
CA ILE A 150 9.29 12.59 -18.97
C ILE A 150 9.99 11.85 -20.12
N GLU A 151 9.43 11.87 -21.34
CA GLU A 151 10.00 11.16 -22.48
C GLU A 151 11.21 11.91 -23.07
N ALA A 152 11.17 13.25 -23.06
CA ALA A 152 12.32 14.07 -23.45
C ALA A 152 13.49 13.94 -22.46
N GLY A 153 13.21 13.71 -21.17
CA GLY A 153 14.21 13.49 -20.13
C GLY A 153 15.13 14.69 -19.88
N GLY A 154 16.21 14.48 -19.11
CA GLY A 154 17.20 15.52 -18.81
C GLY A 154 16.57 16.77 -18.19
N ASP A 155 16.90 17.94 -18.73
CA ASP A 155 16.38 19.23 -18.25
C ASP A 155 14.87 19.42 -18.50
N ALA A 156 14.27 18.65 -19.41
CA ALA A 156 12.82 18.66 -19.63
C ALA A 156 12.05 17.89 -18.55
N SER A 157 12.74 17.00 -17.81
CA SER A 157 12.21 16.35 -16.62
C SER A 157 13.28 16.19 -15.52
N PRO A 158 13.66 17.29 -14.85
CA PRO A 158 14.67 17.27 -13.81
C PRO A 158 14.27 16.39 -12.62
N SER A 159 12.97 16.23 -12.35
CA SER A 159 12.48 15.37 -11.27
C SER A 159 12.81 13.90 -11.57
N THR A 160 12.53 13.40 -12.78
CA THR A 160 12.81 12.01 -13.15
C THR A 160 14.30 11.76 -13.39
N ALA A 161 15.03 12.75 -13.92
CA ALA A 161 16.48 12.69 -14.06
C ALA A 161 17.18 12.51 -12.70
N MET A 162 16.74 13.26 -11.67
CA MET A 162 17.22 13.09 -10.30
C MET A 162 16.95 11.69 -9.78
N LEU A 163 15.72 11.20 -9.91
CA LEU A 163 15.34 9.87 -9.40
C LEU A 163 16.14 8.74 -10.07
N SER A 164 16.34 8.81 -11.38
CA SER A 164 17.16 7.86 -12.15
C SER A 164 18.62 7.85 -11.69
N GLU A 165 19.21 9.03 -11.48
CA GLU A 165 20.59 9.15 -11.03
C GLU A 165 20.77 8.59 -9.62
N VAL A 166 19.92 9.02 -8.66
CA VAL A 166 19.99 8.59 -7.26
C VAL A 166 19.75 7.09 -7.14
N SER A 167 18.75 6.52 -7.85
CA SER A 167 18.45 5.09 -7.77
C SER A 167 19.64 4.24 -8.25
N ARG A 168 20.34 4.68 -9.31
CA ARG A 168 21.55 4.01 -9.83
C ARG A 168 22.75 4.13 -8.89
N ARG A 169 22.97 5.31 -8.33
CA ARG A 169 24.11 5.60 -7.45
C ARG A 169 23.98 4.86 -6.13
N LEU A 170 22.78 4.86 -5.55
CA LEU A 170 22.49 4.25 -4.25
C LEU A 170 22.06 2.78 -4.33
N LYS A 171 21.85 2.23 -5.54
CA LYS A 171 21.39 0.85 -5.76
C LYS A 171 20.07 0.55 -5.04
N VAL A 172 19.12 1.47 -5.15
CA VAL A 172 17.81 1.40 -4.49
C VAL A 172 16.69 1.39 -5.53
N THR A 173 15.60 0.67 -5.28
CA THR A 173 14.38 0.77 -6.09
C THR A 173 13.57 1.97 -5.59
N ILE A 174 13.08 2.82 -6.50
CA ILE A 174 12.31 4.00 -6.13
C ILE A 174 10.94 3.98 -6.81
N VAL A 175 9.87 4.02 -6.03
CA VAL A 175 8.55 4.47 -6.48
C VAL A 175 8.54 5.98 -6.32
N GLY A 176 8.73 6.69 -7.43
CA GLY A 176 9.01 8.12 -7.50
C GLY A 176 7.83 9.03 -7.18
N GLY A 177 6.90 8.59 -6.33
CA GLY A 177 5.72 9.33 -5.99
C GLY A 177 4.93 9.65 -7.23
N SER A 178 4.40 10.87 -7.35
CA SER A 178 3.99 11.37 -8.66
C SER A 178 4.46 12.79 -8.93
N ILE A 179 4.55 13.10 -10.22
CA ILE A 179 4.79 14.45 -10.73
C ILE A 179 3.76 14.78 -11.81
N VAL A 180 3.68 16.05 -12.16
CA VAL A 180 2.90 16.48 -13.32
C VAL A 180 3.68 16.18 -14.61
N GLU A 181 3.14 15.31 -15.46
CA GLU A 181 3.72 14.94 -16.74
C GLU A 181 3.06 15.72 -17.88
N ARG A 182 3.84 16.30 -18.79
CA ARG A 182 3.38 16.78 -20.10
C ARG A 182 3.63 15.71 -21.15
N SER A 183 2.64 15.45 -21.99
CA SER A 183 2.72 14.48 -23.09
C SER A 183 1.87 14.99 -24.25
N GLY A 184 2.50 15.68 -25.20
CA GLY A 184 1.80 16.47 -26.21
C GLY A 184 0.98 17.59 -25.54
N ASP A 185 -0.27 17.75 -25.96
CA ASP A 185 -1.19 18.77 -25.42
C ASP A 185 -1.85 18.37 -24.09
N LYS A 186 -1.55 17.17 -23.58
CA LYS A 186 -2.18 16.63 -22.38
C LYS A 186 -1.22 16.64 -21.20
N ILE A 187 -1.82 16.77 -20.02
CA ILE A 187 -1.12 16.74 -18.74
C ILE A 187 -1.63 15.55 -17.94
N TYR A 188 -0.74 14.84 -17.26
CA TYR A 188 -1.05 13.65 -16.47
C TYR A 188 -0.47 13.76 -15.05
N ASN A 189 -1.09 13.08 -14.10
CA ASN A 189 -0.51 12.82 -12.78
C ASN A 189 0.18 11.45 -12.85
N SER A 190 1.52 11.44 -12.81
CA SER A 190 2.31 10.29 -13.24
C SER A 190 3.34 9.85 -12.21
N SER A 191 3.30 8.56 -11.88
CA SER A 191 4.23 7.89 -10.98
C SER A 191 5.23 7.04 -11.77
N CYS A 192 6.51 7.37 -11.67
CA CYS A 192 7.60 6.62 -12.28
C CYS A 192 8.24 5.65 -11.28
N VAL A 193 8.58 4.45 -11.73
CA VAL A 193 9.32 3.45 -10.94
C VAL A 193 10.70 3.27 -11.52
N PHE A 194 11.74 3.48 -10.71
CA PHE A 194 13.14 3.32 -11.11
C PHE A 194 13.75 2.11 -10.43
N GLY A 195 14.46 1.30 -11.22
CA GLY A 195 15.24 0.18 -10.70
C GLY A 195 16.58 0.63 -10.13
N THR A 196 17.30 -0.34 -9.54
CA THR A 196 18.63 -0.15 -8.95
C THR A 196 19.72 0.19 -9.99
N ASP A 197 19.40 0.02 -11.28
CA ASP A 197 20.23 0.36 -12.42
C ASP A 197 20.01 1.80 -12.94
N GLY A 198 19.06 2.53 -12.36
CA GLY A 198 18.65 3.86 -12.83
C GLY A 198 17.59 3.84 -13.92
N LYS A 199 17.20 2.68 -14.44
CA LYS A 199 16.25 2.61 -15.56
C LYS A 199 14.83 2.84 -15.08
N LEU A 200 14.06 3.57 -15.87
CA LEU A 200 12.61 3.66 -15.71
C LEU A 200 12.00 2.29 -16.04
N LYS A 201 11.51 1.58 -15.02
CA LYS A 201 10.90 0.25 -15.14
C LYS A 201 9.42 0.33 -15.48
N ALA A 202 8.74 1.36 -14.99
CA ALA A 202 7.33 1.61 -15.29
C ALA A 202 6.96 3.08 -15.09
N LYS A 203 5.90 3.51 -15.78
CA LYS A 203 5.23 4.80 -15.59
C LYS A 203 3.73 4.55 -15.47
N HIS A 204 3.15 4.96 -14.36
CA HIS A 204 1.72 4.85 -14.09
C HIS A 204 1.09 6.25 -14.15
N ARG A 205 0.12 6.44 -15.04
CA ARG A 205 -0.72 7.64 -15.08
C ARG A 205 -1.96 7.35 -14.24
N LYS A 206 -2.30 8.23 -13.30
CA LYS A 206 -3.47 8.12 -12.42
C LYS A 206 -4.72 7.81 -13.24
N ILE A 207 -5.39 6.71 -12.93
CA ILE A 207 -6.52 6.21 -13.73
C ILE A 207 -7.80 6.92 -13.29
N HIS A 208 -8.03 6.99 -11.98
CA HIS A 208 -9.22 7.61 -11.42
C HIS A 208 -8.89 9.02 -10.95
N LEU A 209 -9.37 10.00 -11.71
CA LEU A 209 -9.18 11.42 -11.39
C LEU A 209 -10.03 11.84 -10.19
N PHE A 210 -9.49 12.75 -9.38
CA PHE A 210 -10.14 13.26 -8.19
C PHE A 210 -11.14 14.36 -8.53
N ASP A 211 -12.33 13.95 -8.99
CA ASP A 211 -13.45 14.85 -9.22
C ASP A 211 -14.47 14.69 -8.09
N ILE A 212 -14.39 15.57 -7.09
CA ILE A 212 -15.33 15.59 -5.96
C ILE A 212 -15.90 16.99 -5.74
N ASP A 213 -17.15 17.00 -5.30
CA ASP A 213 -17.82 18.19 -4.80
C ASP A 213 -18.57 17.83 -3.51
N ILE A 214 -18.02 18.25 -2.38
CA ILE A 214 -18.60 18.08 -1.05
C ILE A 214 -19.01 19.48 -0.58
N PRO A 215 -20.31 19.84 -0.69
CA PRO A 215 -20.79 21.18 -0.37
C PRO A 215 -20.32 21.68 1.00
N GLY A 216 -19.73 22.88 1.01
CA GLY A 216 -19.22 23.53 2.21
C GLY A 216 -17.95 22.91 2.82
N LYS A 217 -17.32 21.92 2.16
CA LYS A 217 -16.07 21.30 2.63
C LYS A 217 -14.96 21.34 1.60
N ILE A 218 -15.15 20.69 0.44
CA ILE A 218 -14.12 20.63 -0.60
C ILE A 218 -14.74 20.39 -1.98
N THR A 219 -14.31 21.20 -2.94
CA THR A 219 -14.58 20.98 -4.37
C THR A 219 -13.23 20.92 -5.07
N PHE A 220 -12.96 19.80 -5.75
CA PHE A 220 -11.74 19.62 -6.53
C PHE A 220 -12.10 18.82 -7.78
N ILE A 221 -11.83 19.39 -8.96
CA ILE A 221 -12.12 18.76 -10.25
C ILE A 221 -10.80 18.63 -11.01
N GLU A 222 -10.10 17.53 -10.75
CA GLU A 222 -8.79 17.23 -11.33
C GLU A 222 -8.87 17.12 -12.88
N SER A 223 -10.00 16.62 -13.40
CA SER A 223 -10.22 16.42 -14.84
C SER A 223 -10.29 17.69 -15.70
N LYS A 224 -10.39 18.87 -15.08
CA LYS A 224 -10.30 20.15 -15.82
C LYS A 224 -8.90 20.40 -16.37
N THR A 225 -7.88 19.83 -15.73
CA THR A 225 -6.46 20.10 -16.06
C THR A 225 -5.70 18.82 -16.40
N ILE A 226 -6.01 17.70 -15.73
CA ILE A 226 -5.31 16.43 -15.88
C ILE A 226 -6.15 15.44 -16.68
N ALA A 227 -5.52 14.73 -17.61
CA ALA A 227 -6.09 13.61 -18.32
C ALA A 227 -5.88 12.30 -17.55
N ALA A 228 -6.85 11.38 -17.64
CA ALA A 228 -6.78 10.07 -17.02
C ALA A 228 -5.79 9.14 -17.74
N GLY A 229 -5.10 8.31 -16.95
CA GLY A 229 -4.39 7.13 -17.44
C GLY A 229 -5.35 6.06 -17.96
N GLN A 230 -4.84 5.15 -18.78
CA GLN A 230 -5.64 4.13 -19.46
C GLN A 230 -5.18 2.70 -19.17
N THR A 231 -4.22 2.51 -18.25
CA THR A 231 -3.57 1.23 -18.05
C THR A 231 -3.22 1.00 -16.58
N PRO A 232 -3.76 -0.06 -15.96
CA PRO A 232 -3.27 -0.57 -14.68
C PRO A 232 -1.78 -0.93 -14.78
N THR A 233 -0.98 -0.52 -13.80
CA THR A 233 0.48 -0.70 -13.84
C THR A 233 0.94 -1.68 -12.78
N VAL A 234 1.56 -2.77 -13.23
CA VAL A 234 2.25 -3.75 -12.39
C VAL A 234 3.66 -3.95 -12.96
N VAL A 235 4.66 -3.91 -12.09
CA VAL A 235 6.07 -3.91 -12.50
C VAL A 235 6.90 -4.85 -11.64
N ASP A 236 7.79 -5.61 -12.28
CA ASP A 236 8.80 -6.42 -11.60
C ASP A 236 10.01 -5.55 -11.25
N THR A 237 10.44 -5.62 -10.00
CA THR A 237 11.57 -4.86 -9.45
C THR A 237 12.48 -5.77 -8.63
N GLU A 238 13.59 -5.23 -8.17
CA GLU A 238 14.56 -5.93 -7.32
C GLU A 238 13.97 -6.32 -5.95
N VAL A 239 12.87 -5.68 -5.53
CA VAL A 239 12.15 -5.99 -4.28
C VAL A 239 10.86 -6.78 -4.50
N GLY A 240 10.64 -7.27 -5.72
CA GLY A 240 9.46 -8.05 -6.11
C GLY A 240 8.50 -7.28 -7.01
N ARG A 241 7.34 -7.89 -7.25
CA ARG A 241 6.29 -7.33 -8.12
C ARG A 241 5.42 -6.32 -7.39
N ILE A 242 5.34 -5.10 -7.92
CA ILE A 242 4.63 -3.96 -7.31
C ILE A 242 3.48 -3.52 -8.22
N GLY A 243 2.28 -3.34 -7.65
CA GLY A 243 1.18 -2.60 -8.27
C GLY A 243 1.27 -1.11 -7.92
N ILE A 244 1.04 -0.23 -8.89
CA ILE A 244 1.12 1.23 -8.69
C ILE A 244 -0.27 1.83 -8.89
N GLY A 245 -0.77 2.54 -7.88
CA GLY A 245 -1.92 3.44 -8.03
C GLY A 245 -1.58 4.81 -7.47
N ILE A 246 -2.38 5.83 -7.77
CA ILE A 246 -2.18 7.18 -7.21
C ILE A 246 -3.47 7.62 -6.50
N CYS A 247 -3.33 7.91 -5.21
CA CYS A 247 -4.33 8.58 -4.37
C CYS A 247 -5.75 8.01 -4.52
N TYR A 248 -6.57 8.65 -5.35
CA TYR A 248 -7.97 8.30 -5.56
C TYR A 248 -8.17 6.89 -6.13
N ASP A 249 -7.17 6.33 -6.82
CA ASP A 249 -7.15 4.93 -7.25
C ASP A 249 -7.39 3.94 -6.10
N ILE A 250 -7.00 4.29 -4.86
CA ILE A 250 -7.23 3.42 -3.71
C ILE A 250 -8.72 3.22 -3.41
N ARG A 251 -9.62 4.10 -3.89
CA ARG A 251 -11.07 3.96 -3.65
C ARG A 251 -11.72 2.86 -4.48
N PHE A 252 -11.05 2.38 -5.52
CA PHE A 252 -11.57 1.40 -6.47
C PHE A 252 -11.00 0.01 -6.16
N PRO A 253 -11.70 -0.83 -5.38
CA PRO A 253 -11.19 -2.14 -4.96
C PRO A 253 -10.87 -3.06 -6.14
N GLU A 254 -11.57 -2.92 -7.26
CA GLU A 254 -11.38 -3.70 -8.49
C GLU A 254 -9.95 -3.57 -9.00
N LEU A 255 -9.37 -2.35 -8.94
CA LEU A 255 -8.00 -2.11 -9.38
C LEU A 255 -6.99 -2.85 -8.50
N ALA A 256 -7.18 -2.86 -7.18
CA ALA A 256 -6.32 -3.63 -6.26
C ALA A 256 -6.50 -5.14 -6.45
N MET A 257 -7.72 -5.60 -6.70
CA MET A 257 -8.01 -6.99 -7.02
C MET A 257 -7.34 -7.43 -8.33
N MET A 258 -7.27 -6.55 -9.33
CA MET A 258 -6.52 -6.77 -10.58
C MET A 258 -5.02 -6.86 -10.31
N TYR A 259 -4.45 -5.96 -9.51
CA TYR A 259 -3.02 -6.03 -9.14
C TYR A 259 -2.67 -7.33 -8.42
N ALA A 260 -3.51 -7.76 -7.47
CA ALA A 260 -3.36 -9.06 -6.81
C ALA A 260 -3.48 -10.22 -7.80
N ALA A 261 -4.41 -10.17 -8.76
CA ALA A 261 -4.57 -11.17 -9.81
C ALA A 261 -3.43 -11.17 -10.85
N ARG A 262 -2.67 -10.08 -10.95
CA ARG A 262 -1.44 -9.97 -11.76
C ARG A 262 -0.19 -10.35 -10.95
N GLY A 263 -0.34 -10.82 -9.72
CA GLY A 263 0.77 -11.33 -8.89
C GLY A 263 1.53 -10.26 -8.11
N ALA A 264 0.91 -9.11 -7.81
CA ALA A 264 1.55 -8.11 -6.94
C ALA A 264 1.74 -8.65 -5.50
N HIS A 265 2.91 -8.36 -4.93
CA HIS A 265 3.23 -8.59 -3.52
C HIS A 265 2.90 -7.38 -2.64
N LEU A 266 3.04 -6.20 -3.24
CA LEU A 266 2.89 -4.89 -2.63
C LEU A 266 2.11 -4.01 -3.62
N ILE A 267 1.23 -3.17 -3.10
CA ILE A 267 0.67 -2.05 -3.86
C ILE A 267 1.13 -0.75 -3.22
N CYS A 268 1.73 0.13 -4.03
CA CYS A 268 2.11 1.47 -3.60
C CYS A 268 1.08 2.49 -4.10
N TYR A 269 0.59 3.33 -3.18
CA TYR A 269 -0.25 4.48 -3.46
C TYR A 269 0.41 5.77 -2.96
N PRO A 270 1.26 6.43 -3.75
CA PRO A 270 1.52 7.85 -3.55
C PRO A 270 0.17 8.59 -3.55
N GLY A 271 -0.13 9.39 -2.54
CA GLY A 271 -1.41 10.06 -2.46
C GLY A 271 -1.52 11.13 -1.40
N ALA A 272 -2.22 12.22 -1.71
CA ALA A 272 -2.53 13.31 -0.82
C ALA A 272 -4.03 13.34 -0.51
N PHE A 273 -4.49 12.67 0.55
CA PHE A 273 -5.88 12.88 1.03
C PHE A 273 -6.01 14.22 1.73
N ASN A 274 -7.19 14.82 1.74
CA ASN A 274 -7.45 16.09 2.42
C ASN A 274 -7.97 15.91 3.85
N MET A 275 -8.09 17.00 4.60
CA MET A 275 -8.59 17.03 5.98
C MET A 275 -10.04 16.56 6.17
N THR A 276 -10.86 16.48 5.10
CA THR A 276 -12.23 15.94 5.20
C THR A 276 -12.25 14.42 5.05
N THR A 277 -11.51 13.90 4.07
CA THR A 277 -11.55 12.48 3.71
C THR A 277 -10.48 11.65 4.39
N GLY A 278 -9.34 12.26 4.75
CA GLY A 278 -8.21 11.63 5.43
C GLY A 278 -8.61 10.94 6.73
N PRO A 279 -9.18 11.68 7.72
CA PRO A 279 -9.52 11.11 9.03
C PRO A 279 -10.47 9.90 8.98
N LEU A 280 -11.34 9.83 7.97
CA LEU A 280 -12.36 8.80 7.86
C LEU A 280 -11.93 7.63 6.97
N HIS A 281 -11.20 7.91 5.89
CA HIS A 281 -11.02 6.95 4.81
C HIS A 281 -9.57 6.52 4.60
N TRP A 282 -8.58 7.31 5.02
CA TRP A 282 -7.18 7.02 4.69
C TRP A 282 -6.71 5.67 5.25
N GLU A 283 -6.89 5.43 6.55
CA GLU A 283 -6.54 4.15 7.19
C GLU A 283 -7.47 3.01 6.77
N LEU A 284 -8.77 3.29 6.71
CA LEU A 284 -9.75 2.28 6.34
C LEU A 284 -9.44 1.66 4.97
N LEU A 285 -9.23 2.51 3.95
CA LEU A 285 -9.05 2.04 2.57
C LEU A 285 -7.77 1.23 2.42
N GLN A 286 -6.63 1.70 2.95
CA GLN A 286 -5.36 0.95 2.88
C GLN A 286 -5.48 -0.43 3.54
N ARG A 287 -6.12 -0.51 4.71
CA ARG A 287 -6.32 -1.78 5.42
C ARG A 287 -7.24 -2.72 4.66
N SER A 288 -8.33 -2.21 4.09
CA SER A 288 -9.21 -2.99 3.22
C SER A 288 -8.46 -3.53 2.00
N ARG A 289 -7.66 -2.71 1.30
CA ARG A 289 -6.88 -3.18 0.13
C ARG A 289 -5.88 -4.27 0.51
N ALA A 290 -5.21 -4.15 1.65
CA ALA A 290 -4.26 -5.16 2.12
C ALA A 290 -4.95 -6.48 2.50
N VAL A 291 -6.01 -6.41 3.34
CA VAL A 291 -6.65 -7.61 3.89
C VAL A 291 -7.46 -8.40 2.86
N ASP A 292 -8.16 -7.72 1.95
CA ASP A 292 -9.01 -8.38 0.94
C ASP A 292 -8.17 -9.07 -0.16
N ASN A 293 -6.96 -8.57 -0.38
CA ASN A 293 -6.05 -9.07 -1.41
C ASN A 293 -4.86 -9.87 -0.87
N GLN A 294 -4.71 -9.93 0.46
CA GLN A 294 -3.66 -10.65 1.17
C GLN A 294 -2.27 -10.30 0.62
N LEU A 295 -1.94 -9.00 0.66
CA LEU A 295 -0.70 -8.39 0.18
C LEU A 295 -0.36 -7.15 1.02
N TYR A 296 0.84 -6.61 0.86
CA TYR A 296 1.22 -5.36 1.52
C TYR A 296 0.63 -4.14 0.79
N VAL A 297 0.33 -3.07 1.54
CA VAL A 297 -0.06 -1.77 0.97
C VAL A 297 0.80 -0.67 1.59
N ALA A 298 1.42 0.14 0.75
CA ALA A 298 2.19 1.32 1.17
C ALA A 298 1.53 2.58 0.62
N THR A 299 1.28 3.55 1.49
CA THR A 299 0.77 4.87 1.09
C THR A 299 1.76 5.95 1.50
N CYS A 300 2.09 6.86 0.58
CA CYS A 300 3.03 7.95 0.86
C CYS A 300 2.38 9.29 0.52
N SER A 301 2.29 10.15 1.53
CA SER A 301 1.56 11.41 1.50
C SER A 301 2.52 12.59 1.69
N PRO A 302 2.25 13.77 1.12
CA PRO A 302 2.96 14.98 1.51
C PRO A 302 2.71 15.30 2.99
N ALA A 303 3.67 15.98 3.62
CA ALA A 303 3.46 16.55 4.94
C ALA A 303 2.36 17.63 4.88
N ARG A 304 1.64 17.80 5.99
CA ARG A 304 0.57 18.78 6.08
C ARG A 304 1.15 20.19 6.05
N ASN A 305 0.63 21.01 5.14
CA ASN A 305 0.87 22.45 5.12
C ASN A 305 -0.49 23.17 5.21
N ALA A 306 -0.73 23.88 6.32
CA ALA A 306 -1.98 24.59 6.57
C ALA A 306 -2.17 25.81 5.65
N ASP A 307 -1.08 26.36 5.12
CA ASP A 307 -1.09 27.52 4.23
C ASP A 307 -1.25 27.13 2.75
N ALA A 308 -1.24 25.83 2.43
CA ALA A 308 -1.41 25.34 1.08
C ALA A 308 -2.89 25.38 0.64
N SER A 309 -3.14 25.62 -0.65
CA SER A 309 -4.49 25.56 -1.24
C SER A 309 -5.14 24.18 -1.09
N TYR A 310 -4.32 23.12 -1.07
CA TYR A 310 -4.73 21.76 -0.77
C TYR A 310 -4.00 21.26 0.47
N VAL A 311 -4.72 21.20 1.60
CA VAL A 311 -4.15 20.76 2.88
C VAL A 311 -4.16 19.24 2.96
N ALA A 312 -2.98 18.65 2.81
CA ALA A 312 -2.79 17.20 2.90
C ALA A 312 -3.01 16.66 4.33
N TRP A 313 -3.53 15.44 4.41
CA TRP A 313 -3.75 14.72 5.65
C TRP A 313 -2.43 14.30 6.31
N GLY A 314 -1.42 13.90 5.53
CA GLY A 314 -0.21 13.24 6.01
C GLY A 314 -0.41 11.75 6.22
N HIS A 315 0.14 11.20 7.31
CA HIS A 315 0.01 9.81 7.74
C HIS A 315 0.45 8.76 6.71
N SER A 316 1.61 8.94 6.09
CA SER A 316 2.24 7.90 5.26
C SER A 316 2.36 6.58 6.03
N THR A 317 1.86 5.48 5.46
CA THR A 317 1.60 4.24 6.22
C THR A 317 1.96 2.99 5.42
N LEU A 318 2.53 2.00 6.11
CA LEU A 318 2.69 0.63 5.63
C LEU A 318 1.69 -0.30 6.36
N VAL A 319 0.96 -1.08 5.58
CA VAL A 319 0.00 -2.08 6.06
C VAL A 319 0.42 -3.47 5.61
N GLY A 320 0.36 -4.42 6.53
CA GLY A 320 0.68 -5.82 6.29
C GLY A 320 -0.50 -6.65 5.76
N PRO A 321 -0.25 -7.91 5.35
CA PRO A 321 -1.26 -8.78 4.72
C PRO A 321 -2.43 -9.18 5.62
N PHE A 322 -2.34 -9.00 6.94
CA PHE A 322 -3.45 -9.22 7.88
C PHE A 322 -4.32 -7.97 8.06
N GLY A 323 -3.98 -6.85 7.42
CA GLY A 323 -4.63 -5.56 7.58
C GLY A 323 -4.13 -4.79 8.81
N GLU A 324 -2.99 -5.18 9.36
CA GLU A 324 -2.30 -4.54 10.47
C GLU A 324 -1.47 -3.34 9.98
N VAL A 325 -1.54 -2.21 10.68
CA VAL A 325 -0.65 -1.07 10.43
C VAL A 325 0.71 -1.40 11.03
N LEU A 326 1.72 -1.55 10.18
CA LEU A 326 3.08 -1.90 10.60
C LEU A 326 3.90 -0.66 10.97
N ALA A 327 3.66 0.44 10.26
CA ALA A 327 4.33 1.71 10.49
C ALA A 327 3.50 2.84 9.92
N THR A 328 3.44 3.98 10.61
CA THR A 328 2.71 5.18 10.18
C THR A 328 3.43 6.44 10.66
N THR A 329 3.37 7.51 9.88
CA THR A 329 3.78 8.85 10.33
C THR A 329 2.60 9.58 10.96
N GLU A 330 2.90 10.70 11.62
CA GLU A 330 1.89 11.73 11.90
C GLU A 330 1.71 12.64 10.66
N HIS A 331 1.36 13.90 10.87
CA HIS A 331 1.11 14.87 9.80
C HIS A 331 2.33 15.71 9.41
N ASP A 332 3.35 15.79 10.25
CA ASP A 332 4.60 16.51 9.99
C ASP A 332 5.50 15.77 9.02
N GLU A 333 6.49 16.47 8.47
CA GLU A 333 7.54 15.86 7.65
C GLU A 333 8.28 14.76 8.43
N ALA A 334 8.37 13.58 7.82
CA ALA A 334 9.00 12.41 8.43
C ALA A 334 9.36 11.36 7.38
N ILE A 335 10.37 10.54 7.69
CA ILE A 335 10.65 9.30 6.97
C ILE A 335 10.32 8.15 7.93
N VAL A 336 9.38 7.30 7.55
CA VAL A 336 9.13 6.06 8.28
C VAL A 336 9.70 4.88 7.54
N ILE A 337 10.38 3.99 8.27
CA ILE A 337 11.05 2.81 7.72
C ILE A 337 10.51 1.58 8.44
N SER A 338 10.16 0.56 7.67
CA SER A 338 9.67 -0.71 8.19
C SER A 338 10.17 -1.88 7.34
N GLU A 339 10.25 -3.06 7.95
CA GLU A 339 10.58 -4.29 7.23
C GLU A 339 9.32 -4.87 6.56
N ILE A 340 9.49 -5.34 5.33
CA ILE A 340 8.55 -6.19 4.62
C ILE A 340 9.13 -7.60 4.64
N ASP A 341 8.29 -8.60 4.91
CA ASP A 341 8.65 -10.02 4.88
C ASP A 341 7.56 -10.81 4.14
N TYR A 342 7.85 -11.22 2.92
CA TYR A 342 6.86 -11.86 2.05
C TYR A 342 6.42 -13.24 2.53
N SER A 343 7.10 -13.86 3.50
CA SER A 343 6.60 -15.09 4.14
C SER A 343 5.24 -14.88 4.84
N PHE A 344 4.92 -13.65 5.27
CA PHE A 344 3.60 -13.32 5.83
C PHE A 344 2.48 -13.34 4.80
N ILE A 345 2.76 -13.08 3.51
CA ILE A 345 1.77 -13.25 2.43
C ILE A 345 1.39 -14.74 2.31
N GLU A 346 2.40 -15.61 2.26
CA GLU A 346 2.21 -17.05 2.15
C GLU A 346 1.47 -17.63 3.36
N LEU A 347 1.89 -17.22 4.56
CA LEU A 347 1.22 -17.58 5.82
C LEU A 347 -0.24 -17.15 5.81
N ARG A 348 -0.51 -15.90 5.41
CA ARG A 348 -1.87 -15.36 5.38
C ARG A 348 -2.76 -16.11 4.40
N ARG A 349 -2.26 -16.40 3.19
CA ARG A 349 -2.99 -17.13 2.14
C ARG A 349 -3.20 -18.61 2.49
N THR A 350 -2.28 -19.20 3.26
CA THR A 350 -2.42 -20.56 3.78
C THR A 350 -3.51 -20.63 4.84
N ASN A 351 -3.48 -19.72 5.82
CA ASN A 351 -4.41 -19.70 6.95
C ASN A 351 -5.83 -19.24 6.55
N LEU A 352 -5.95 -18.41 5.50
CA LEU A 352 -7.22 -17.94 4.99
C LEU A 352 -7.23 -18.02 3.45
N PRO A 353 -7.55 -19.18 2.84
CA PRO A 353 -7.36 -19.41 1.41
C PRO A 353 -8.49 -18.81 0.55
N LEU A 354 -8.61 -17.47 0.56
CA LEU A 354 -9.68 -16.73 -0.14
C LEU A 354 -9.79 -17.11 -1.62
N LEU A 355 -8.65 -17.34 -2.29
CA LEU A 355 -8.62 -17.72 -3.70
C LEU A 355 -9.33 -19.04 -3.99
N LYS A 356 -9.36 -19.99 -3.04
CA LYS A 356 -10.04 -21.28 -3.20
C LYS A 356 -11.55 -21.20 -2.89
N GLN A 357 -12.01 -20.07 -2.36
CA GLN A 357 -13.37 -19.87 -1.85
C GLN A 357 -14.16 -18.86 -2.67
N ARG A 358 -13.56 -18.24 -3.69
CA ARG A 358 -14.27 -17.33 -4.59
C ARG A 358 -15.37 -18.08 -5.34
N ARG A 359 -16.49 -17.41 -5.56
CA ARG A 359 -17.69 -17.93 -6.22
C ARG A 359 -17.71 -17.57 -7.70
N GLY A 360 -16.81 -18.17 -8.47
CA GLY A 360 -16.76 -17.96 -9.92
C GLY A 360 -18.01 -18.44 -10.66
N ASP A 361 -18.80 -19.28 -10.01
CA ASP A 361 -20.15 -19.66 -10.43
C ASP A 361 -21.18 -18.52 -10.29
N LEU A 362 -20.90 -17.48 -9.49
CA LEU A 362 -21.82 -16.35 -9.24
C LEU A 362 -21.29 -15.01 -9.76
N TYR A 363 -19.99 -14.77 -9.66
CA TYR A 363 -19.38 -13.50 -10.05
C TYR A 363 -18.01 -13.70 -10.67
N GLN A 364 -17.61 -12.74 -11.50
CA GLN A 364 -16.31 -12.73 -12.15
C GLN A 364 -15.73 -11.32 -12.18
N LEU A 365 -14.45 -11.18 -11.82
CA LEU A 365 -13.66 -9.99 -12.10
C LEU A 365 -13.01 -10.12 -13.47
N VAL A 366 -13.25 -9.14 -14.35
CA VAL A 366 -12.78 -9.15 -15.74
C VAL A 366 -11.68 -8.10 -15.94
N ASP A 367 -10.45 -8.57 -16.19
CA ASP A 367 -9.32 -7.74 -16.61
C ASP A 367 -9.36 -7.55 -18.14
N ALA A 368 -10.11 -6.53 -18.57
CA ALA A 368 -10.35 -6.25 -19.98
C ALA A 368 -9.08 -5.94 -20.79
N GLN A 369 -8.00 -5.51 -20.14
CA GLN A 369 -6.73 -5.24 -20.82
C GLN A 369 -5.98 -6.55 -21.07
N ARG A 370 -5.82 -7.38 -20.03
CA ARG A 370 -5.08 -8.64 -20.15
C ARG A 370 -5.80 -9.63 -21.08
N LEU A 371 -7.14 -9.62 -21.10
CA LEU A 371 -7.93 -10.40 -22.05
C LEU A 371 -7.70 -10.06 -23.52
N LYS A 372 -7.23 -8.85 -23.84
CA LYS A 372 -6.94 -8.45 -25.23
C LYS A 372 -5.50 -8.74 -25.64
N SER A 373 -4.63 -9.00 -24.68
CA SER A 373 -3.20 -9.28 -24.91
C SER A 373 -2.86 -10.77 -24.92
N GLU A 374 -3.76 -11.61 -24.42
CA GLU A 374 -3.77 -13.07 -24.57
C GLU A 374 -4.60 -13.45 -25.79
#